data_AF-A0A2A5E700-F1
#
_entry.id   AF-A0A2A5E700-F1
#
_cell.length_a   1.000
_cell.length_b   1.000
_cell.length_c   1.000
_cell.angle_alpha   90.00
_cell.angle_beta   90.00
_cell.angle_gamma   90.00
#
_symmetry.space_group_name_H-M   'P 1'
#
loop_
_entity.id
_entity.type
_entity.pdbx_description
1 polymer ?
#
loop_
_entity_poly.entity_id
_entity_poly.type
_entity_poly.pdbx_seq_one_letter_code
_entity_poly.pdbx_strand_id
1 'polypeptide(L)'
;MTFGDRTEIAFEIARNDKNSYSISLIIGDTSFGNPEVFGDLYEADLTMKRLANNYLDFIDPVVDLMSSVDFFNWLCGAGMTAKGADEIYFEAKRRHKHALKFGKSLMHYSIFCSIQDEVFKINFYTIKNKRIVEKSIEYKYVLLMAEEFNNWNMSLTGADRKIFEWNR
;
A
#
# COMPACT_ATOMS: atom_id res chain seq x y z
N MET A 1 -13.10 4.76 10.27
CA MET A 1 -12.48 3.66 11.03
C MET A 1 -11.01 3.63 10.66
N THR A 2 -10.13 3.38 11.61
CA THR A 2 -8.68 3.40 11.41
C THR A 2 -8.11 2.07 11.89
N PHE A 3 -7.25 1.46 11.07
CA PHE A 3 -6.50 0.24 11.38
C PHE A 3 -5.02 0.58 11.38
N GLY A 4 -4.30 0.24 12.45
CA GLY A 4 -2.90 0.66 12.64
C GLY A 4 -2.75 2.03 13.30
N ASP A 5 -1.56 2.62 13.15
CA ASP A 5 -1.16 3.86 13.81
C ASP A 5 -0.82 4.94 12.77
N ARG A 6 -1.52 6.07 12.84
CA ARG A 6 -1.36 7.20 11.91
C ARG A 6 0.04 7.82 11.93
N THR A 7 0.81 7.63 13.00
CA THR A 7 2.19 8.09 13.12
C THR A 7 3.20 7.15 12.45
N GLU A 8 2.77 5.92 12.18
CA GLU A 8 3.57 4.86 11.59
C GLU A 8 3.01 4.46 10.21
N ILE A 9 2.06 3.53 10.17
CA ILE A 9 1.30 3.15 8.98
C ILE A 9 -0.13 2.88 9.45
N ALA A 10 -1.12 3.44 8.76
CA ALA A 10 -2.52 3.18 9.04
C ALA A 10 -3.38 3.10 7.77
N PHE A 11 -4.48 2.37 7.88
CA PHE A 11 -5.56 2.37 6.90
C PHE A 11 -6.79 3.05 7.48
N GLU A 12 -7.30 4.05 6.79
CA GLU A 12 -8.51 4.73 7.18
C GLU A 12 -9.62 4.47 6.20
N ILE A 13 -10.74 3.99 6.70
CA ILE A 13 -11.95 3.77 5.91
C ILE A 13 -13.00 4.76 6.40
N ALA A 14 -13.46 5.61 5.50
CA ALA A 14 -14.56 6.52 5.75
C ALA A 14 -15.74 6.17 4.86
N ARG A 15 -16.94 6.15 5.43
CA ARG A 15 -18.17 6.04 4.65
C ARG A 15 -18.49 7.41 4.09
N ASN A 16 -18.49 7.55 2.77
CA ASN A 16 -18.76 8.85 2.13
C ASN A 16 -20.27 9.13 2.12
N ASP A 17 -21.07 8.11 1.77
CA ASP A 17 -22.52 8.20 1.69
C ASP A 17 -23.19 6.82 1.91
N LYS A 18 -24.46 6.70 1.54
CA LYS A 18 -25.20 5.43 1.68
C LYS A 18 -24.66 4.31 0.78
N ASN A 19 -23.85 4.61 -0.24
CA ASN A 19 -23.48 3.69 -1.32
C ASN A 19 -21.97 3.51 -1.51
N SER A 20 -21.12 4.22 -0.78
CA SER A 20 -19.67 4.20 -1.02
C SER A 20 -18.80 4.37 0.23
N TYR A 21 -17.60 3.79 0.16
CA TYR A 21 -16.51 3.98 1.10
C TYR A 21 -15.33 4.62 0.39
N SER A 22 -14.62 5.51 1.08
CA SER A 22 -13.26 5.88 0.76
C SER A 22 -12.31 5.10 1.67
N ILE A 23 -11.18 4.71 1.11
CA ILE A 23 -10.06 4.20 1.90
C ILE A 23 -8.83 5.06 1.65
N SER A 24 -8.07 5.32 2.70
CA SER A 24 -6.80 6.03 2.65
C SER A 24 -5.72 5.18 3.31
N LEU A 25 -4.63 4.92 2.62
CA LEU A 25 -3.38 4.47 3.26
C LEU A 25 -2.62 5.70 3.73
N ILE A 26 -2.35 5.75 5.01
CA ILE A 26 -1.55 6.77 5.71
C ILE A 26 -0.20 6.16 6.02
N ILE A 27 0.88 6.82 5.59
CA ILE A 27 2.26 6.45 5.96
C ILE A 27 2.83 7.64 6.71
N GLY A 28 3.07 7.48 8.01
CA GLY A 28 3.42 8.57 8.91
C GLY A 28 4.88 9.02 8.77
N ASP A 29 5.05 10.26 8.33
CA ASP A 29 6.20 11.12 8.63
C ASP A 29 5.70 12.57 8.71
N THR A 30 5.65 13.10 9.94
CA THR A 30 5.16 14.47 10.21
C THR A 30 5.97 15.55 9.49
N SER A 31 7.19 15.23 9.06
CA SER A 31 8.12 16.14 8.38
C SER A 31 7.67 16.51 6.97
N PHE A 32 6.80 15.71 6.33
CA PHE A 32 6.43 15.87 4.92
C PHE A 32 4.92 15.94 4.67
N GLY A 33 4.13 16.04 5.74
CA GLY A 33 2.68 15.85 5.71
C GLY A 33 2.37 14.36 5.52
N ASN A 34 1.37 13.82 6.21
CA ASN A 34 1.05 12.41 6.09
C ASN A 34 0.60 12.10 4.64
N PRO A 35 1.38 11.39 3.80
CA PRO A 35 0.90 10.95 2.50
C PRO A 35 -0.33 10.08 2.69
N GLU A 36 -1.43 10.50 2.06
CA GLU A 36 -2.69 9.78 2.01
C GLU A 36 -2.91 9.27 0.58
N VAL A 37 -3.02 7.95 0.44
CA VAL A 37 -3.33 7.30 -0.83
C VAL A 37 -4.77 6.85 -0.82
N PHE A 38 -5.58 7.52 -1.63
CA PHE A 38 -6.97 7.15 -1.82
C PHE A 38 -7.09 5.87 -2.64
N GLY A 39 -7.93 4.98 -2.14
CA GLY A 39 -7.99 3.61 -2.58
C GLY A 39 -9.39 3.13 -2.98
N ASP A 40 -9.40 1.93 -3.56
CA ASP A 40 -10.58 1.12 -3.79
C ASP A 40 -10.57 0.01 -2.73
N LEU A 41 -11.71 -0.18 -2.07
CA LEU A 41 -11.82 -1.10 -0.94
C LEU A 41 -11.50 -2.55 -1.32
N TYR A 42 -11.78 -2.94 -2.56
CA TYR A 42 -11.45 -4.28 -3.06
C TYR A 42 -9.94 -4.46 -3.27
N GLU A 43 -9.26 -3.47 -3.87
CA GLU A 43 -7.80 -3.51 -4.06
C GLU A 43 -7.06 -3.49 -2.72
N ALA A 44 -7.58 -2.74 -1.75
CA ALA A 44 -7.07 -2.76 -0.39
C ALA A 44 -7.22 -4.13 0.29
N ASP A 45 -8.40 -4.77 0.16
CA ASP A 45 -8.63 -6.13 0.67
C ASP A 45 -7.69 -7.16 0.03
N LEU A 46 -7.51 -7.10 -1.30
CA LEU A 46 -6.55 -7.95 -1.99
C LEU A 46 -5.12 -7.72 -1.51
N THR A 47 -4.73 -6.46 -1.33
CA THR A 47 -3.37 -6.14 -0.87
C THR A 47 -3.13 -6.57 0.57
N MET A 48 -4.09 -6.37 1.48
CA MET A 48 -3.98 -6.85 2.86
C MET A 48 -3.88 -8.37 2.94
N LYS A 49 -4.71 -9.08 2.17
CA LYS A 49 -4.63 -10.54 2.06
C LYS A 49 -3.29 -10.99 1.48
N ARG A 50 -2.76 -10.24 0.52
CA ARG A 50 -1.47 -10.54 -0.09
C ARG A 50 -0.33 -10.37 0.91
N LEU A 51 -0.32 -9.26 1.66
CA LEU A 51 0.64 -9.04 2.74
C LEU A 51 0.55 -10.20 3.74
N ALA A 52 -0.62 -10.44 4.33
CA ALA A 52 -0.79 -11.46 5.37
C ALA A 52 -0.45 -12.89 4.92
N ASN A 53 -0.89 -13.32 3.74
CA ASN A 53 -0.81 -14.72 3.32
C ASN A 53 0.36 -15.05 2.39
N ASN A 54 0.98 -14.04 1.76
CA ASN A 54 2.06 -14.24 0.79
C ASN A 54 3.30 -13.40 1.14
N TYR A 55 3.59 -13.26 2.43
CA TYR A 55 4.69 -12.39 2.89
C TYR A 55 6.07 -12.80 2.32
N LEU A 56 6.27 -14.09 2.05
CA LEU A 56 7.48 -14.62 1.40
C LEU A 56 7.72 -14.01 0.01
N ASP A 57 6.68 -13.54 -0.69
CA ASP A 57 6.83 -12.85 -1.97
C ASP A 57 7.54 -11.48 -1.84
N PHE A 58 7.66 -10.95 -0.63
CA PHE A 58 8.26 -9.65 -0.35
C PHE A 58 9.62 -9.76 0.33
N ILE A 59 10.09 -10.98 0.63
CA ILE A 59 11.44 -11.21 1.14
C ILE A 59 12.40 -11.34 -0.04
N ASP A 60 13.27 -10.34 -0.21
CA ASP A 60 14.30 -10.35 -1.22
C ASP A 60 15.62 -9.80 -0.63
N PRO A 61 16.66 -10.65 -0.46
CA PRO A 61 17.96 -10.25 0.07
C PRO A 61 18.69 -9.19 -0.79
N VAL A 62 18.39 -9.14 -2.08
CA VAL A 62 19.02 -8.16 -3.00
C VAL A 62 18.41 -6.77 -2.76
N VAL A 63 17.09 -6.71 -2.60
CA VAL A 63 16.36 -5.46 -2.28
C VAL A 63 16.82 -4.89 -0.95
N ASP A 64 17.16 -5.75 0.00
CA ASP A 64 17.57 -5.31 1.32
C ASP A 64 18.85 -4.45 1.31
N LEU A 65 19.79 -4.78 0.43
CA LEU A 65 21.06 -4.06 0.32
C LEU A 65 20.93 -2.75 -0.48
N MET A 66 19.77 -2.49 -1.08
CA MET A 66 19.53 -1.31 -1.92
C MET A 66 19.08 -0.12 -1.08
N SER A 67 19.52 1.08 -1.47
CA SER A 67 18.86 2.31 -1.00
C SER A 67 17.44 2.38 -1.57
N SER A 68 16.54 3.16 -0.93
CA SER A 68 15.17 3.39 -1.44
C SER A 68 15.14 3.84 -2.90
N VAL A 69 16.13 4.66 -3.32
CA VAL A 69 16.29 5.16 -4.69
C VAL A 69 16.73 4.04 -5.64
N ASP A 70 17.71 3.24 -5.24
CA ASP A 70 18.19 2.13 -6.05
C ASP A 70 17.13 1.05 -6.19
N PHE A 71 16.39 0.76 -5.11
CA PHE A 71 15.26 -0.15 -5.13
C PHE A 71 14.18 0.32 -6.11
N PHE A 72 13.81 1.61 -6.06
CA PHE A 72 12.87 2.18 -7.02
C PHE A 72 13.38 2.08 -8.47
N ASN A 73 14.64 2.41 -8.72
CA ASN A 73 15.25 2.33 -10.05
C ASN A 73 15.34 0.89 -10.56
N TRP A 74 15.64 -0.07 -9.68
CA TRP A 74 15.66 -1.50 -9.99
C TRP A 74 14.25 -2.02 -10.32
N LEU A 75 13.25 -1.57 -9.54
CA LEU A 75 11.85 -1.92 -9.76
C LEU A 75 11.35 -1.46 -11.13
N CYS A 76 11.67 -0.22 -11.47
CA CYS A 76 11.18 0.46 -12.66
C CYS A 76 12.05 0.23 -13.90
N GLY A 77 13.29 -0.22 -13.71
CA GLY A 77 14.34 -0.17 -14.71
C GLY A 77 15.00 1.20 -14.80
N ALA A 78 16.33 1.21 -14.91
CA ALA A 78 17.11 2.42 -15.14
C ALA A 78 16.60 3.16 -16.39
N GLY A 79 16.36 4.47 -16.25
CA GLY A 79 15.94 5.33 -17.37
C GLY A 79 14.44 5.32 -17.70
N MET A 80 13.58 4.76 -16.84
CA MET A 80 12.14 4.82 -17.04
C MET A 80 11.62 6.27 -16.98
N THR A 81 11.02 6.74 -18.07
CA THR A 81 10.32 8.02 -18.17
C THR A 81 8.81 7.81 -18.05
N ALA A 82 8.34 7.32 -16.90
CA ALA A 82 6.92 7.12 -16.69
C ALA A 82 6.15 8.45 -16.66
N LYS A 83 4.98 8.47 -17.29
CA LYS A 83 4.08 9.63 -17.37
C LYS A 83 3.09 9.68 -16.21
N GLY A 84 2.89 8.58 -15.49
CA GLY A 84 1.93 8.46 -14.39
C GLY A 84 2.23 7.27 -13.47
N ALA A 85 1.62 7.23 -12.28
CA ALA A 85 2.06 6.30 -11.23
C ALA A 85 1.49 4.90 -11.42
N ASP A 86 0.43 4.78 -12.22
CA ASP A 86 -0.05 3.51 -12.74
C ASP A 86 0.99 2.86 -13.67
N GLU A 87 1.67 3.61 -14.56
CA GLU A 87 2.72 3.05 -15.43
C GLU A 87 3.89 2.49 -14.62
N ILE A 88 4.30 3.24 -13.59
CA ILE A 88 5.33 2.81 -12.63
C ILE A 88 4.90 1.53 -11.92
N TYR A 89 3.66 1.48 -11.40
CA TYR A 89 3.13 0.31 -10.71
C TYR A 89 3.08 -0.92 -11.64
N PHE A 90 2.56 -0.78 -12.85
CA PHE A 90 2.42 -1.91 -13.77
C PHE A 90 3.77 -2.44 -14.24
N GLU A 91 4.73 -1.55 -14.54
CA GLU A 91 6.07 -1.97 -14.92
C GLU A 91 6.79 -2.68 -13.76
N ALA A 92 6.70 -2.11 -12.55
CA ALA A 92 7.24 -2.72 -11.35
C ALA A 92 6.58 -4.08 -11.06
N LYS A 93 5.25 -4.19 -11.13
CA LYS A 93 4.51 -5.45 -10.90
C LYS A 93 4.87 -6.53 -11.91
N ARG A 94 5.07 -6.15 -13.17
CA ARG A 94 5.44 -7.09 -14.24
C ARG A 94 6.83 -7.69 -13.99
N ARG A 95 7.74 -6.90 -13.45
CA ARG A 95 9.13 -7.31 -13.21
C ARG A 95 9.30 -7.97 -11.85
N HIS A 96 8.56 -7.49 -10.86
CA HIS A 96 8.84 -7.73 -9.45
C HIS A 96 7.56 -7.83 -8.62
N LYS A 97 7.61 -8.64 -7.56
CA LYS A 97 6.47 -8.85 -6.67
C LYS A 97 6.27 -7.70 -5.67
N HIS A 98 7.24 -6.81 -5.50
CA HIS A 98 7.23 -5.80 -4.44
C HIS A 98 6.23 -4.64 -4.60
N ALA A 99 5.61 -4.49 -5.78
CA ALA A 99 4.65 -3.43 -6.04
C ALA A 99 3.29 -3.71 -5.35
N LEU A 100 2.76 -2.69 -4.65
CA LEU A 100 1.45 -2.71 -4.00
C LEU A 100 0.47 -1.76 -4.67
N LYS A 101 -0.82 -2.11 -4.66
CA LYS A 101 -1.89 -1.26 -5.19
C LYS A 101 -3.03 -1.15 -4.21
N PHE A 102 -3.37 0.07 -3.86
CA PHE A 102 -4.46 0.34 -2.93
C PHE A 102 -5.66 1.01 -3.60
N GLY A 103 -5.60 1.39 -4.89
CA GLY A 103 -6.72 2.05 -5.55
C GLY A 103 -6.70 2.13 -7.07
N LYS A 104 -7.84 2.57 -7.62
CA LYS A 104 -7.98 3.01 -9.01
C LYS A 104 -7.49 4.46 -9.08
N SER A 105 -6.43 4.68 -9.85
CA SER A 105 -5.77 5.98 -10.02
C SER A 105 -4.84 6.35 -8.87
N LEU A 106 -3.70 5.66 -8.84
CA LEU A 106 -2.49 6.23 -8.27
C LEU A 106 -2.01 7.38 -9.19
N MET A 107 -2.72 8.52 -9.25
CA MET A 107 -2.29 9.62 -10.15
C MET A 107 -0.93 10.18 -9.75
N HIS A 108 -0.59 10.08 -8.46
CA HIS A 108 0.55 10.78 -7.89
C HIS A 108 1.54 9.88 -7.17
N TYR A 109 1.23 8.60 -6.93
CA TYR A 109 1.95 7.80 -5.94
C TYR A 109 2.21 6.37 -6.38
N SER A 110 3.41 5.84 -6.21
CA SER A 110 3.67 4.40 -6.37
C SER A 110 4.20 3.83 -5.07
N ILE A 111 3.66 2.67 -4.67
CA ILE A 111 3.98 2.05 -3.39
C ILE A 111 4.68 0.72 -3.64
N PHE A 112 5.79 0.53 -2.94
CA PHE A 112 6.59 -0.67 -2.98
C PHE A 112 6.90 -1.13 -1.56
N CYS A 113 7.11 -2.43 -1.37
CA CYS A 113 7.46 -2.95 -0.06
C CYS A 113 8.42 -4.13 -0.12
N SER A 114 9.15 -4.32 0.96
CA SER A 114 9.99 -5.49 1.22
C SER A 114 9.89 -5.90 2.69
N ILE A 115 10.17 -7.16 2.96
CA ILE A 115 10.23 -7.72 4.30
C ILE A 115 11.62 -8.33 4.51
N GLN A 116 12.24 -8.01 5.64
CA GLN A 116 13.53 -8.55 6.03
C GLN A 116 13.61 -8.61 7.55
N ASP A 117 14.02 -9.76 8.09
CA ASP A 117 14.25 -9.94 9.54
C ASP A 117 13.08 -9.41 10.39
N GLU A 118 11.85 -9.73 9.96
CA GLU A 118 10.60 -9.26 10.57
C GLU A 118 10.34 -7.75 10.48
N VAL A 119 11.12 -6.99 9.72
CA VAL A 119 10.90 -5.58 9.41
C VAL A 119 10.23 -5.46 8.05
N PHE A 120 9.09 -4.77 8.01
CA PHE A 120 8.41 -4.35 6.80
C PHE A 120 8.84 -2.94 6.42
N LYS A 121 9.49 -2.81 5.26
CA LYS A 121 9.87 -1.53 4.68
C LYS A 121 8.85 -1.17 3.60
N ILE A 122 8.24 0.01 3.70
CA ILE A 122 7.36 0.56 2.66
C ILE A 122 8.02 1.79 2.05
N ASN A 123 8.05 1.81 0.72
CA ASN A 123 8.62 2.86 -0.10
C ASN A 123 7.51 3.52 -0.91
N PHE A 124 7.49 4.84 -0.88
CA PHE A 124 6.47 5.66 -1.50
C PHE A 124 7.09 6.68 -2.44
N TYR A 125 6.81 6.56 -3.73
CA TYR A 125 7.29 7.50 -4.72
C TYR A 125 6.19 8.48 -5.12
N THR A 126 6.45 9.78 -4.95
CA THR A 126 5.58 10.86 -5.44
C THR A 126 5.99 11.30 -6.85
N ILE A 127 5.06 11.31 -7.80
CA ILE A 127 5.33 11.82 -9.16
C ILE A 127 5.50 13.33 -9.16
N LYS A 128 4.64 14.03 -8.41
CA LYS A 128 4.59 15.49 -8.39
C LYS A 128 5.92 16.11 -7.97
N ASN A 129 6.56 15.52 -6.96
CA ASN A 129 7.81 16.03 -6.38
C ASN A 129 9.01 15.11 -6.68
N LYS A 130 8.82 14.03 -7.47
CA LYS A 130 9.82 13.00 -7.81
C LYS A 130 10.62 12.54 -6.60
N ARG A 131 9.91 12.23 -5.52
CA ARG A 131 10.53 11.98 -4.22
C ARG A 131 10.08 10.65 -3.64
N ILE A 132 11.04 9.94 -3.05
CA ILE A 132 10.79 8.72 -2.29
C ILE A 132 10.73 9.04 -0.80
N VAL A 133 9.69 8.53 -0.14
CA VAL A 133 9.56 8.49 1.33
C VAL A 133 9.60 7.02 1.72
N GLU A 134 10.41 6.68 2.70
CA GLU A 134 10.52 5.33 3.24
C GLU A 134 10.01 5.33 4.68
N LYS A 135 9.32 4.25 5.05
CA LYS A 135 8.96 3.96 6.44
C LYS A 135 9.20 2.49 6.72
N SER A 136 9.66 2.19 7.93
CA SER A 136 9.92 0.83 8.37
C SER A 136 9.17 0.56 9.66
N ILE A 137 8.47 -0.57 9.74
CA ILE A 137 7.77 -1.03 10.94
C ILE A 137 7.97 -2.53 11.12
N GLU A 138 7.79 -3.06 12.33
CA GLU A 138 7.79 -4.51 12.50
C GLU A 138 6.61 -5.14 11.75
N TYR A 139 6.88 -6.20 11.01
CA TYR A 139 5.93 -6.90 10.15
C TYR A 139 4.75 -7.47 10.94
N LYS A 140 4.95 -7.82 12.22
CA LYS A 140 3.86 -8.23 13.12
C LYS A 140 2.75 -7.17 13.21
N TYR A 141 3.08 -5.88 13.12
CA TYR A 141 2.09 -4.80 13.12
C TYR A 141 1.30 -4.75 11.81
N VAL A 142 1.94 -5.06 10.67
CA VAL A 142 1.25 -5.23 9.38
C VAL A 142 0.26 -6.40 9.43
N LEU A 143 0.66 -7.52 10.04
CA LEU A 143 -0.21 -8.67 10.22
C LEU A 143 -1.42 -8.34 11.09
N LEU A 144 -1.21 -7.64 12.21
CA LEU A 144 -2.29 -7.20 13.09
C LEU A 144 -3.27 -6.27 12.34
N MET A 145 -2.75 -5.29 11.60
CA MET A 145 -3.59 -4.41 10.77
C MET A 145 -4.42 -5.18 9.74
N ALA A 146 -3.81 -6.17 9.07
CA ALA A 146 -4.49 -6.99 8.06
C ALA A 146 -5.58 -7.87 8.70
N GLU A 147 -5.32 -8.41 9.90
CA GLU A 147 -6.29 -9.17 10.69
C GLU A 147 -7.47 -8.30 11.13
N GLU A 148 -7.21 -7.12 11.71
CA GLU A 148 -8.25 -6.17 12.13
C GLU A 148 -9.12 -5.74 10.95
N PHE A 149 -8.50 -5.43 9.81
CA PHE A 149 -9.21 -5.10 8.57
C PHE A 149 -10.09 -6.28 8.11
N ASN A 150 -9.57 -7.50 8.13
CA ASN A 150 -10.31 -8.69 7.72
C ASN A 150 -11.49 -8.98 8.65
N ASN A 151 -11.30 -8.85 9.98
CA ASN A 151 -12.35 -9.02 10.96
C ASN A 151 -13.46 -7.98 10.78
N TRP A 152 -13.10 -6.72 10.52
CA TRP A 152 -14.08 -5.69 10.18
C TRP A 152 -14.83 -6.03 8.89
N ASN A 153 -14.13 -6.42 7.83
CA ASN A 153 -14.76 -6.82 6.56
C ASN A 153 -15.76 -7.97 6.75
N MET A 154 -15.40 -8.97 7.55
CA MET A 154 -16.28 -10.10 7.89
C MET A 154 -17.47 -9.70 8.76
N SER A 155 -17.38 -8.60 9.51
CA SER A 155 -18.48 -8.05 10.31
C SER A 155 -19.51 -7.26 9.49
N LEU A 156 -19.19 -6.92 8.23
CA LEU A 156 -20.10 -6.16 7.37
C LEU A 156 -21.37 -6.98 7.05
N THR A 157 -22.52 -6.38 7.25
CA THR A 157 -23.84 -6.99 6.98
C THR A 157 -24.74 -6.07 6.16
N GLY A 158 -25.83 -6.61 5.61
CA GLY A 158 -26.88 -5.83 4.98
C GLY A 158 -26.40 -4.95 3.82
N ALA A 159 -26.73 -3.65 3.87
CA ALA A 159 -26.37 -2.69 2.83
C ALA A 159 -24.86 -2.50 2.71
N ASP A 160 -24.12 -2.54 3.82
CA ASP A 160 -22.67 -2.32 3.81
C ASP A 160 -21.91 -3.48 3.17
N ARG A 161 -22.39 -4.71 3.38
CA ARG A 161 -21.86 -5.87 2.68
C ARG A 161 -22.07 -5.78 1.17
N LYS A 162 -23.24 -5.31 0.73
CA LYS A 162 -23.55 -5.12 -0.70
C LYS A 162 -22.65 -4.06 -1.34
N ILE A 163 -22.35 -2.96 -0.64
CA ILE A 163 -21.42 -1.93 -1.12
C ILE A 163 -20.02 -2.53 -1.29
N PHE A 164 -19.56 -3.31 -0.31
CA PHE A 164 -18.26 -3.99 -0.41
C PHE A 164 -18.21 -4.95 -1.61
N GLU A 165 -19.20 -5.82 -1.74
CA GLU A 165 -19.26 -6.82 -2.81
C GLU A 165 -19.44 -6.21 -4.20
N TRP A 166 -20.10 -5.05 -4.31
CA TRP A 166 -20.27 -4.38 -5.60
C TRP A 166 -18.98 -3.71 -6.10
N ASN A 167 -18.04 -3.40 -5.21
CA ASN A 167 -16.70 -2.92 -5.59
C ASN A 167 -15.74 -4.06 -5.99
N ARG A 168 -16.16 -5.33 -5.83
CA ARG A 168 -15.40 -6.55 -6.13
C ARG A 168 -15.48 -6.94 -7.61
#